data_AF-A0AA47JN42-F1
#
_entry.id   AF-A0AA47JN42-F1
#
_cell.length_a   1.000
_cell.length_b   1.000
_cell.length_c   1.000
_cell.angle_alpha   90.00
_cell.angle_beta   90.00
_cell.angle_gamma   90.00
#
_symmetry.space_group_name_H-M   'P 1'
#
loop_
_entity.id
_entity.type
_entity.pdbx_description
1 polymer ?
#
loop_
_entity_poly.entity_id
_entity_poly.type
_entity_poly.pdbx_seq_one_letter_code
_entity_poly.pdbx_strand_id
1 'polypeptide(L)'
;MIENIAFIILSIIWVIVLRTINTNRSEKLVFALKYILMIITGYQYYSIFVYGGQIKGGYTAEDILLFQDFLVKTLQLPSYIQFFAFAIFLFVCFFCHPKHKKGA
;
A
#
# COMPACT_ATOMS: atom_id res chain seq x y z
N MET A 1 -2.59 15.95 12.84
CA MET A 1 -3.68 16.36 11.90
C MET A 1 -3.14 16.60 10.50
N ILE A 2 -2.11 17.45 10.34
CA ILE A 2 -1.42 17.68 9.05
C ILE A 2 -0.82 16.37 8.48
N GLU A 3 -0.16 15.58 9.33
CA GLU A 3 0.38 14.25 8.99
C GLU A 3 -0.67 13.31 8.38
N ASN A 4 -1.88 13.30 8.94
CA ASN A 4 -2.98 12.44 8.49
C ASN A 4 -3.47 12.87 7.11
N ILE A 5 -3.58 14.18 6.89
CA ILE A 5 -3.98 14.76 5.60
C ILE A 5 -2.90 14.43 4.55
N ALA A 6 -1.63 14.58 4.90
CA ALA A 6 -0.52 14.23 4.01
C ALA A 6 -0.52 12.73 3.65
N PHE A 7 -0.73 11.84 4.62
CA PHE A 7 -0.84 10.40 4.38
C PHE A 7 -1.99 10.06 3.42
N ILE A 8 -3.18 10.65 3.63
CA ILE A 8 -4.35 10.45 2.76
C ILE A 8 -4.05 10.89 1.34
N ILE A 9 -3.52 12.10 1.16
CA ILE A 9 -3.20 12.65 -0.16
C ILE A 9 -2.16 11.79 -0.88
N LEU A 10 -1.05 11.45 -0.20
CA LEU A 10 0.00 10.60 -0.75
C LEU A 10 -0.53 9.22 -1.14
N SER A 11 -1.38 8.63 -0.29
CA SER A 11 -1.99 7.33 -0.57
C SER A 11 -2.85 7.35 -1.81
N ILE A 12 -3.70 8.38 -1.97
CA ILE A 12 -4.55 8.56 -3.15
C ILE A 12 -3.69 8.72 -4.42
N ILE A 13 -2.68 9.60 -4.38
CA ILE A 13 -1.78 9.83 -5.50
C ILE A 13 -1.06 8.53 -5.89
N TRP A 14 -0.51 7.81 -4.91
CA TRP A 14 0.21 6.56 -5.14
C TRP A 14 -0.66 5.51 -5.83
N VAL A 15 -1.89 5.33 -5.36
CA VAL A 15 -2.83 4.34 -5.91
C VAL A 15 -3.25 4.69 -7.34
N ILE A 16 -3.45 5.98 -7.64
CA ILE A 16 -3.73 6.46 -9.00
C ILE A 16 -2.56 6.15 -9.92
N VAL A 17 -1.32 6.44 -9.48
CA VAL A 17 -0.10 6.13 -10.24
C VAL A 17 0.02 4.62 -10.47
N LEU A 18 -0.14 3.81 -9.42
CA LEU A 18 -0.06 2.35 -9.52
C LEU A 18 -1.10 1.78 -10.49
N ARG A 19 -2.35 2.26 -10.43
CA ARG A 19 -3.41 1.88 -11.36
C ARG A 19 -3.06 2.26 -12.79
N THR A 20 -2.50 3.44 -13.01
CA THR A 20 -2.10 3.93 -14.33
C THR A 20 -1.01 3.05 -14.93
N ILE A 21 0.02 2.73 -14.14
CA ILE A 21 1.11 1.83 -14.52
C ILE A 21 0.54 0.44 -14.89
N ASN A 22 -0.38 -0.10 -14.08
CA ASN A 22 -0.90 -1.45 -14.24
C ASN A 22 -1.96 -1.59 -15.34
N THR A 23 -2.55 -0.48 -15.79
CA THR A 23 -3.50 -0.46 -16.90
C THR A 23 -2.84 -0.78 -18.24
N ASN A 24 -1.59 -0.35 -18.43
CA ASN A 24 -0.83 -0.61 -19.65
C ASN A 24 -0.42 -2.09 -19.73
N ARG A 25 -0.81 -2.76 -20.81
CA ARG A 25 -0.41 -4.15 -21.08
C ARG A 25 1.10 -4.24 -21.20
N SER A 26 1.68 -5.23 -20.55
CA SER A 26 3.13 -5.40 -20.51
C SER A 26 3.56 -6.81 -20.88
N GLU A 27 4.81 -6.90 -21.34
CA GLU A 27 5.52 -8.15 -21.59
C GLU A 27 5.81 -8.88 -20.28
N LYS A 28 6.13 -10.18 -20.35
CA LYS A 28 6.24 -11.09 -19.20
C LYS A 28 7.06 -10.52 -18.02
N LEU A 29 8.26 -9.99 -18.30
CA LEU A 29 9.15 -9.47 -17.25
C LEU A 29 8.59 -8.21 -16.59
N VAL A 30 8.11 -7.26 -17.40
CA VAL A 30 7.52 -6.01 -16.90
C VAL A 30 6.19 -6.28 -16.17
N PHE A 31 5.42 -7.28 -16.61
CA PHE A 31 4.23 -7.75 -15.92
C PHE A 31 4.55 -8.31 -14.53
N ALA A 32 5.59 -9.16 -14.42
CA ALA A 32 6.02 -9.71 -13.13
C ALA A 32 6.44 -8.60 -12.16
N LEU A 33 7.23 -7.63 -12.61
CA LEU A 33 7.64 -6.48 -11.80
C LEU A 33 6.45 -5.64 -11.32
N LYS A 34 5.48 -5.37 -12.20
CA LYS A 34 4.24 -4.65 -11.85
C LYS A 34 3.43 -5.41 -10.79
N TYR A 35 3.40 -6.74 -10.89
CA TYR A 35 2.69 -7.59 -9.93
C TYR A 35 3.37 -7.61 -8.57
N ILE A 36 4.70 -7.71 -8.54
CA ILE A 36 5.49 -7.59 -7.30
C ILE A 36 5.26 -6.22 -6.66
N LEU A 37 5.29 -5.13 -7.43
CA LEU A 37 5.01 -3.78 -6.92
C LEU A 37 3.60 -3.65 -6.33
N MET A 38 2.61 -4.25 -6.98
CA MET A 38 1.23 -4.30 -6.48
C MET A 38 1.15 -5.07 -5.15
N ILE A 39 1.80 -6.24 -5.05
CA ILE A 39 1.83 -7.04 -3.82
C ILE A 39 2.50 -6.24 -2.69
N ILE A 40 3.67 -5.64 -2.93
CA ILE A 40 4.39 -4.84 -1.93
C ILE A 40 3.50 -3.68 -1.44
N THR A 41 2.85 -2.97 -2.37
CA THR A 41 1.93 -1.88 -2.02
C THR A 41 0.77 -2.40 -1.17
N GLY A 42 0.13 -3.50 -1.58
CA GLY A 42 -0.99 -4.08 -0.83
C GLY A 42 -0.56 -4.52 0.57
N TYR A 43 0.58 -5.19 0.67
CA TYR A 43 1.14 -5.65 1.94
C TYR A 43 1.43 -4.49 2.91
N GLN A 44 1.88 -3.33 2.40
CA GLN A 44 2.08 -2.14 3.22
C GLN A 44 0.78 -1.61 3.81
N TYR A 45 -0.26 -1.42 2.99
CA TYR A 45 -1.55 -0.94 3.50
C TYR A 45 -2.22 -1.94 4.45
N TYR A 46 -2.07 -3.25 4.18
CA TYR A 46 -2.50 -4.30 5.09
C TYR A 46 -1.75 -4.22 6.43
N SER A 47 -0.45 -4.00 6.39
CA SER A 47 0.38 -3.85 7.60
C SER A 47 0.00 -2.61 8.40
N ILE A 48 -0.29 -1.49 7.76
CA ILE A 48 -0.79 -0.27 8.44
C ILE A 48 -2.16 -0.54 9.07
N PHE A 49 -3.04 -1.29 8.40
CA PHE A 49 -4.32 -1.67 8.98
C PHE A 49 -4.15 -2.53 10.24
N VAL A 50 -3.29 -3.55 10.20
CA VAL A 50 -3.10 -4.49 11.32
C VAL A 50 -2.28 -3.86 12.46
N TYR A 51 -1.25 -3.08 12.15
CA TYR A 51 -0.23 -2.65 13.11
C TYR A 51 -0.13 -1.12 13.29
N GLY A 52 -0.87 -0.32 12.53
CA GLY A 52 -0.81 1.15 12.57
C GLY A 52 -1.49 1.81 13.78
N GLY A 53 -1.83 1.05 14.82
CA GLY A 53 -2.44 1.52 16.06
C GLY A 53 -1.72 0.88 17.24
N GLN A 54 -1.88 1.42 18.45
CA GLN A 54 -1.29 0.81 19.64
C GLN A 54 -1.84 -0.62 19.81
N ILE A 55 -1.00 -1.59 19.52
CA ILE A 55 -1.27 -2.99 19.75
C ILE A 55 -1.37 -3.16 21.27
N LYS A 56 -2.55 -3.54 21.78
CA LYS A 56 -2.71 -3.96 23.18
C LYS A 56 -1.76 -5.14 23.42
N GLY A 57 -0.58 -4.87 23.95
CA GLY A 57 0.46 -5.89 24.13
C GLY A 57 1.91 -5.39 24.10
N GLY A 58 2.20 -4.16 23.65
CA GLY A 58 3.54 -3.57 23.78
C GLY A 58 4.61 -4.15 22.85
N TYR A 59 4.24 -4.96 21.85
CA TYR A 59 5.16 -5.40 20.81
C TYR A 59 5.32 -4.30 19.75
N THR A 60 6.55 -3.90 19.49
CA THR A 60 6.89 -2.96 18.42
C THR A 60 6.79 -3.70 17.09
N ALA A 61 6.07 -3.09 16.14
CA ALA A 61 5.94 -3.59 14.78
C ALA A 61 7.26 -3.39 14.03
N GLU A 62 8.28 -4.19 14.35
CA GLU A 62 9.66 -4.09 13.85
C GLU A 62 10.01 -5.06 12.69
N ASP A 63 9.10 -5.97 12.27
CA ASP A 63 9.44 -7.09 11.35
C ASP A 63 8.74 -7.15 9.95
N ILE A 64 8.41 -6.02 9.33
CA ILE A 64 7.64 -5.84 8.08
C ILE A 64 8.46 -5.01 7.08
N LEU A 65 9.27 -5.73 6.30
CA LEU A 65 10.13 -5.23 5.24
C LEU A 65 9.49 -4.20 4.29
N LEU A 66 10.29 -3.17 3.97
CA LEU A 66 10.22 -2.17 2.88
C LEU A 66 9.66 -0.77 3.18
N PHE A 67 8.99 -0.49 4.30
CA PHE A 67 8.52 0.88 4.62
C PHE A 67 8.52 1.25 6.11
N GLN A 68 9.13 0.40 6.94
CA GLN A 68 8.74 0.25 8.34
C GLN A 68 9.32 1.27 9.31
N ASP A 69 10.42 1.94 8.99
CA ASP A 69 11.07 2.82 9.97
C ASP A 69 10.68 4.29 9.85
N PHE A 70 10.26 4.77 8.69
CA PHE A 70 10.02 6.20 8.53
C PHE A 70 8.56 6.58 8.78
N LEU A 71 7.61 6.00 8.05
CA LEU A 71 6.21 6.47 8.14
C LEU A 71 5.54 6.11 9.48
N VAL A 72 5.81 4.93 10.04
CA VAL A 72 5.17 4.48 11.29
C VAL A 72 5.79 5.14 12.53
N LYS A 73 7.12 5.37 12.54
CA LYS A 73 7.77 6.14 13.62
C LYS A 73 7.48 7.64 13.53
N THR A 74 7.37 8.19 12.32
CA THR A 74 7.17 9.64 12.13
C THR A 74 5.70 10.03 12.24
N LEU A 75 4.76 9.20 11.79
CA LEU A 75 3.33 9.46 11.91
C LEU A 75 2.74 8.50 12.95
N GLN A 76 2.50 9.00 14.17
CA GLN A 76 1.68 8.31 15.17
C GLN A 76 0.22 8.37 14.72
N LEU A 77 -0.14 7.51 13.76
CA LEU A 77 -1.42 7.57 13.06
C LEU A 77 -2.55 7.14 14.00
N PRO A 78 -3.62 7.95 14.15
CA PRO A 78 -4.79 7.58 14.93
C PRO A 78 -5.56 6.41 14.31
N SER A 79 -6.29 5.66 15.15
CA SER A 79 -7.00 4.40 14.82
C SER A 79 -7.93 4.48 13.60
N TYR A 80 -8.50 5.64 13.26
CA TYR A 80 -9.35 5.78 12.08
C TYR A 80 -8.58 5.67 10.74
N ILE A 81 -7.27 5.91 10.73
CA ILE A 81 -6.44 5.81 9.53
C ILE A 81 -6.17 4.35 9.14
N GLN A 82 -6.22 3.43 10.11
CA GLN A 82 -6.12 1.99 9.83
C GLN A 82 -7.23 1.54 8.87
N PHE A 83 -8.47 1.97 9.11
CA PHE A 83 -9.60 1.66 8.24
C PHE A 83 -9.48 2.31 6.86
N PHE A 84 -8.89 3.50 6.78
CA PHE A 84 -8.57 4.11 5.49
C PHE A 84 -7.51 3.30 4.73
N ALA A 85 -6.44 2.86 5.42
CA ALA A 85 -5.44 1.98 4.83
C ALA A 85 -6.05 0.66 4.33
N PHE A 86 -7.00 0.09 5.08
CA PHE A 86 -7.75 -1.08 4.63
C PHE A 86 -8.57 -0.83 3.36
N ALA A 87 -9.26 0.31 3.27
CA ALA A 87 -10.00 0.68 2.06
C ALA A 87 -9.06 0.80 0.84
N ILE A 88 -7.88 1.39 1.03
CA ILE A 88 -6.85 1.48 -0.01
C ILE A 88 -6.30 0.08 -0.38
N PHE A 89 -6.05 -0.79 0.60
CA PHE A 89 -5.63 -2.17 0.35
C PHE A 89 -6.63 -2.91 -0.54
N LEU A 90 -7.92 -2.87 -0.19
CA LEU A 90 -8.97 -3.47 -1.01
C LEU A 90 -8.98 -2.86 -2.42
N PHE A 91 -8.82 -1.54 -2.54
CA PHE A 91 -8.76 -0.90 -3.85
C PHE A 91 -7.59 -1.43 -4.69
N VAL A 92 -6.39 -1.56 -4.11
CA VAL A 92 -5.21 -2.10 -4.80
C VAL A 92 -5.47 -3.54 -5.24
N CYS A 93 -6.02 -4.38 -4.36
CA CYS A 93 -6.34 -5.77 -4.67
C CYS A 93 -7.36 -5.91 -5.79
N PHE A 94 -8.40 -5.08 -5.85
CA PHE A 94 -9.44 -5.25 -6.88
C PHE A 94 -9.15 -4.48 -8.18
N PHE A 95 -8.57 -3.28 -8.10
CA PHE A 95 -8.49 -2.35 -9.23
C PHE A 95 -7.08 -2.13 -9.77
N CYS A 96 -6.03 -2.55 -9.07
CA CYS A 96 -4.65 -2.35 -9.51
C CYS A 96 -4.01 -3.63 -10.09
N HIS A 97 -4.77 -4.67 -10.41
CA HIS A 97 -4.21 -5.86 -11.05
C HIS A 97 -3.55 -5.55 -12.41
N PRO A 98 -2.26 -5.89 -12.61
CA PRO A 98 -1.58 -5.70 -13.89
C PRO A 98 -2.23 -6.51 -15.00
N LYS A 99 -2.24 -5.96 -16.23
CA LYS A 99 -2.73 -6.66 -17.41
C LYS A 99 -1.58 -7.26 -18.20
N HIS A 100 -1.61 -8.58 -18.43
CA HIS A 100 -0.64 -9.26 -19.29
C HIS A 100 -0.98 -9.03 -20.77
N LYS A 101 0.02 -8.75 -21.61
CA LYS A 101 -0.17 -8.76 -23.07
C LYS A 101 -0.32 -10.23 -23.50
N LYS A 102 -1.56 -10.68 -23.78
CA LYS A 102 -1.76 -11.99 -24.43
C LYS A 102 -0.96 -11.95 -25.75
N GLY A 103 -0.11 -12.95 -25.96
CA GLY A 103 0.74 -13.03 -27.16
C GLY A 103 -0.10 -12.86 -28.42
N ALA A 104 0.47 -12.16 -29.41
CA ALA A 104 -0.02 -12.22 -30.79
C ALA A 104 0.10 -13.66 -31.30
#